data_AF-A0A350LWI8-F1
#
_entry.id   AF-A0A350LWI8-F1
#
_cell.length_a   1.000
_cell.length_b   1.000
_cell.length_c   1.000
_cell.angle_alpha   90.00
_cell.angle_beta   90.00
_cell.angle_gamma   90.00
#
_symmetry.space_group_name_H-M   'P 1'
#
loop_
_entity.id
_entity.type
_entity.pdbx_description
1 polymer ?
#
loop_
_entity_poly.entity_id
_entity_poly.type
_entity_poly.pdbx_seq_one_letter_code
_entity_poly.pdbx_strand_id
1 'polypeptide(L)'
;MAQTVEMPLWALILLVAFAAVTFASHFLFPSVRWFFRRRMERAVERLNARLERPIEPFKLARRHDMIQRLIYDPAVLRAVTAEAQAEGIPEDVAFERARRYAREIVPS
;
A
#
# COMPACT_ATOMS: atom_id res chain seq x y z
N MET A 1 -32.31 -1.78 -37.75
CA MET A 1 -32.27 -3.01 -38.56
C MET A 1 -31.47 -4.03 -37.79
N ALA A 2 -32.10 -5.10 -37.31
CA ALA A 2 -31.39 -6.21 -36.69
C ALA A 2 -31.12 -7.25 -37.79
N GLN A 3 -29.87 -7.67 -37.95
CA GLN A 3 -29.46 -8.70 -38.90
C GLN A 3 -28.92 -9.88 -38.09
N THR A 4 -29.39 -11.09 -38.38
CA THR A 4 -28.91 -12.31 -37.72
C THR A 4 -27.54 -12.67 -38.27
N VAL A 5 -26.57 -12.83 -37.37
CA VAL A 5 -25.22 -13.29 -37.69
C VAL A 5 -25.12 -14.75 -37.29
N GLU A 6 -24.98 -15.62 -38.29
CA GLU A 6 -24.73 -17.05 -38.09
C GLU A 6 -23.29 -17.24 -37.60
N MET A 7 -23.08 -17.90 -36.45
CA MET A 7 -21.74 -18.24 -35.97
C MET A 7 -21.70 -19.64 -35.35
N PRO A 8 -20.54 -20.33 -35.41
CA PRO A 8 -20.38 -21.62 -34.75
C PRO A 8 -20.54 -21.50 -33.22
N LEU A 9 -21.27 -22.44 -32.61
CA LEU A 9 -21.55 -22.42 -31.16
C LEU A 9 -20.28 -22.39 -30.31
N TRP A 10 -19.23 -23.12 -30.73
CA TRP A 10 -17.95 -23.15 -30.04
C TRP A 10 -17.24 -21.78 -30.03
N ALA A 11 -17.37 -21.00 -31.11
CA ALA A 11 -16.80 -19.67 -31.21
C ALA A 11 -17.52 -18.68 -30.27
N LEU A 12 -18.84 -18.81 -30.15
CA LEU A 12 -19.62 -18.06 -29.16
C LEU A 12 -19.19 -18.38 -27.74
N ILE A 13 -19.02 -19.67 -27.42
CA ILE A 13 -18.56 -20.11 -26.09
C ILE A 13 -17.20 -19.51 -25.75
N LEU A 14 -16.24 -19.55 -26.69
CA LEU A 14 -14.92 -18.94 -26.49
C LEU A 14 -15.02 -17.43 -26.27
N LEU A 15 -15.84 -16.74 -27.06
CA LEU A 15 -16.03 -15.30 -26.93
C LEU A 15 -16.62 -14.92 -25.57
N VAL A 16 -17.66 -15.63 -25.11
CA VAL A 16 -18.27 -15.41 -23.80
C VAL A 16 -17.30 -15.75 -22.68
N ALA A 17 -16.52 -16.83 -22.80
CA ALA A 17 -15.51 -17.20 -21.82
C ALA A 17 -14.43 -16.11 -21.68
N PHE A 18 -13.90 -15.61 -22.81
CA PHE A 18 -12.95 -14.49 -22.80
C PHE A 18 -13.55 -13.24 -22.17
N ALA A 19 -14.76 -12.86 -22.58
CA ALA A 19 -15.46 -11.71 -22.02
C ALA A 19 -15.65 -11.84 -20.51
N ALA A 20 -16.04 -13.02 -20.02
CA ALA A 20 -16.22 -13.30 -18.60
C ALA A 20 -14.90 -13.21 -17.81
N VAL A 21 -13.81 -13.76 -18.34
CA VAL A 21 -12.47 -13.68 -17.70
C VAL A 21 -11.98 -12.25 -17.64
N THR A 22 -12.10 -11.49 -18.73
CA THR A 22 -11.71 -10.07 -18.77
C THR A 22 -12.58 -9.23 -17.83
N PHE A 23 -13.89 -9.45 -17.81
CA PHE A 23 -14.80 -8.77 -16.90
C PHE A 23 -14.46 -9.07 -15.43
N ALA A 24 -14.26 -10.35 -15.08
CA ALA A 24 -13.90 -10.75 -13.74
C ALA A 24 -12.55 -10.15 -13.29
N SER A 25 -11.54 -10.21 -14.16
CA SER A 25 -10.21 -9.67 -13.85
C SER A 25 -10.18 -8.15 -13.75
N HIS A 26 -10.98 -7.43 -14.53
CA HIS A 26 -10.96 -5.96 -14.53
C HIS A 26 -11.91 -5.34 -13.49
N PHE A 27 -13.09 -5.92 -13.27
CA PHE A 27 -14.11 -5.36 -12.37
C PHE A 27 -14.15 -6.00 -10.98
N LEU A 28 -13.88 -7.32 -10.86
CA LEU A 28 -13.97 -7.98 -9.55
C LEU A 28 -12.68 -7.81 -8.74
N PHE A 29 -11.51 -7.90 -9.35
CA PHE A 29 -10.24 -7.80 -8.61
C PHE A 29 -10.04 -6.50 -7.82
N PRO A 30 -10.39 -5.29 -8.32
CA PRO A 30 -10.26 -4.05 -7.55
C PRO A 30 -11.13 -4.05 -6.29
N SER A 31 -12.39 -4.47 -6.43
CA SER A 31 -13.38 -4.49 -5.36
C SER A 31 -13.08 -5.57 -4.31
N VAL A 32 -12.65 -6.74 -4.80
CA VAL A 32 -12.28 -7.88 -3.96
C VAL A 32 -11.02 -7.59 -3.15
N ARG A 33 -10.04 -6.86 -3.70
CA ARG A 33 -8.85 -6.42 -2.96
C ARG A 33 -9.20 -5.60 -1.72
N TRP A 34 -10.11 -4.64 -1.86
CA TRP A 34 -10.56 -3.82 -0.73
C TRP A 34 -11.31 -4.66 0.31
N PHE A 35 -12.18 -5.58 -0.14
CA PHE A 35 -12.88 -6.50 0.75
C PHE A 35 -11.93 -7.38 1.57
N PHE A 36 -10.94 -8.01 0.94
CA PHE A 36 -9.94 -8.83 1.64
C PHE A 36 -9.06 -7.99 2.56
N ARG A 37 -8.65 -6.79 2.13
CA ARG A 37 -7.91 -5.85 2.97
C ARG A 37 -8.70 -5.52 4.24
N ARG A 38 -9.97 -5.12 4.10
CA ARG A 38 -10.83 -4.76 5.24
C ARG A 38 -11.10 -5.94 6.16
N ARG A 39 -11.17 -7.16 5.61
CA ARG A 39 -11.33 -8.39 6.41
C ARG A 39 -10.05 -8.76 7.15
N MET A 40 -8.89 -8.59 6.54
CA MET A 40 -7.59 -8.82 7.18
C MET A 40 -7.32 -7.83 8.30
N GLU A 41 -7.61 -6.53 8.10
CA GLU A 41 -7.50 -5.50 9.15
C GLU A 41 -8.28 -5.91 10.41
N ARG A 42 -9.56 -6.30 10.26
CA ARG A 42 -10.39 -6.76 11.38
C ARG A 42 -9.87 -8.03 12.05
N ALA A 43 -9.25 -8.94 11.29
CA ALA A 43 -8.67 -10.16 11.86
C ALA A 43 -7.42 -9.83 12.69
N VAL A 44 -6.56 -8.94 12.20
CA VAL A 44 -5.37 -8.47 12.92
C VAL A 44 -5.75 -7.71 14.19
N GLU A 45 -6.77 -6.83 14.14
CA GLU A 45 -7.26 -6.12 15.33
C GLU A 45 -7.71 -7.08 16.43
N ARG A 46 -8.48 -8.12 16.07
CA ARG A 46 -8.90 -9.15 17.04
C ARG A 46 -7.73 -9.95 17.60
N LEU A 47 -6.71 -10.19 16.79
CA LEU A 47 -5.50 -10.89 17.23
C LEU A 47 -4.68 -10.01 18.18
N ASN A 48 -4.56 -8.71 17.88
CA ASN A 48 -3.86 -7.73 18.71
C ASN A 48 -4.48 -7.56 20.08
N ALA A 49 -5.80 -7.72 20.21
CA ALA A 49 -6.47 -7.70 21.52
C ALA A 49 -5.97 -8.79 22.48
N ARG A 50 -5.25 -9.80 21.99
CA ARG A 50 -4.70 -10.92 22.79
C ARG A 50 -3.18 -10.92 22.85
N LEU A 51 -2.52 -9.98 22.19
CA LEU A 51 -1.07 -9.91 22.10
C LEU A 51 -0.53 -8.85 23.06
N GLU A 52 0.47 -9.22 23.84
CA GLU A 52 1.20 -8.29 24.71
C GLU A 52 1.99 -7.24 23.89
N ARG A 53 2.38 -7.60 22.65
CA ARG A 53 2.93 -6.68 21.65
C ARG A 53 2.03 -6.68 20.40
N PRO A 54 1.25 -5.62 20.16
CA PRO A 54 0.35 -5.57 19.01
C PRO A 54 1.13 -5.58 17.69
N ILE A 55 0.66 -6.38 16.75
CA ILE A 55 1.18 -6.46 15.39
C ILE A 55 0.54 -5.35 14.58
N GLU A 56 1.34 -4.43 14.04
CA GLU A 56 0.80 -3.43 13.13
C GLU A 56 0.35 -4.11 11.83
N PRO A 57 -0.91 -3.94 11.41
CA PRO A 57 -1.34 -4.41 10.10
C PRO A 57 -0.46 -3.72 9.06
N PHE A 58 0.16 -4.51 8.18
CA PHE A 58 1.05 -4.05 7.10
C PHE A 58 2.49 -3.66 7.47
N LYS A 59 3.08 -4.24 8.52
CA LYS A 59 4.54 -4.22 8.73
C LYS A 59 5.39 -4.99 7.68
N LEU A 60 4.78 -5.44 6.58
CA LEU A 60 5.46 -5.77 5.31
C LEU A 60 5.53 -4.53 4.40
N ALA A 61 5.75 -3.36 5.00
CA ALA A 61 5.91 -2.13 4.25
C ALA A 61 7.22 -2.23 3.45
N ARG A 62 7.19 -1.90 2.15
CA ARG A 62 8.44 -1.89 1.36
C ARG A 62 9.43 -0.96 2.07
N ARG A 63 10.73 -1.20 1.92
CA ARG A 63 11.78 -0.33 2.50
C ARG A 63 11.50 1.17 2.31
N HIS A 64 10.99 1.55 1.15
CA HIS A 64 10.56 2.92 0.86
C HIS A 64 9.52 3.46 1.84
N ASP A 65 8.45 2.70 2.10
CA ASP A 65 7.37 3.10 2.99
C ASP A 65 7.86 3.23 4.43
N MET A 66 8.75 2.34 4.87
CA MET A 66 9.37 2.43 6.20
C MET A 66 10.19 3.70 6.35
N ILE A 67 11.00 4.04 5.34
CA ILE A 67 11.78 5.29 5.32
C ILE A 67 10.84 6.50 5.37
N GLN A 68 9.77 6.52 4.56
CA GLN A 68 8.82 7.63 4.57
C GLN A 68 8.13 7.78 5.93
N ARG A 69 7.62 6.69 6.51
CA ARG A 69 6.98 6.74 7.84
C ARG A 69 7.92 7.24 8.93
N LEU A 70 9.19 6.85 8.88
CA LEU A 70 10.19 7.29 9.86
C LEU A 70 10.49 8.79 9.74
N ILE A 71 10.74 9.30 8.53
CA ILE A 71 11.13 10.70 8.34
C ILE A 71 9.99 11.67 8.68
N TYR A 72 8.74 11.26 8.43
CA TYR A 72 7.55 12.04 8.75
C TYR A 72 6.97 11.72 10.15
N ASP A 73 7.67 10.97 10.98
CA ASP A 73 7.23 10.76 12.36
C ASP A 73 7.29 12.10 13.13
N PRO A 74 6.25 12.46 13.91
CA PRO A 74 6.24 13.73 14.63
C PRO A 74 7.44 13.94 15.56
N ALA A 75 8.02 12.87 16.14
CA ALA A 75 9.20 12.97 16.97
C ALA A 75 10.46 13.31 16.15
N VAL A 76 10.58 12.71 14.96
CA VAL A 76 11.69 12.98 14.04
C VAL A 76 11.60 14.40 13.48
N LEU A 77 10.41 14.84 13.07
CA LEU A 77 10.19 16.22 12.59
C LEU A 77 10.55 17.27 13.67
N ARG A 78 10.15 17.04 14.93
CA ARG A 78 10.56 17.92 16.05
C ARG A 78 12.07 17.96 16.24
N ALA A 79 12.74 16.81 16.11
CA ALA A 79 14.20 16.75 16.21
C ALA A 79 14.89 17.50 15.06
N VAL A 80 14.39 17.35 13.83
CA VAL A 80 14.87 18.08 12.65
C VAL A 80 14.77 19.59 12.85
N THR A 81 13.61 20.09 13.31
CA THR A 81 13.43 21.53 13.59
C THR A 81 14.36 22.00 14.69
N ALA A 82 14.50 21.24 15.78
CA ALA A 82 15.40 21.60 16.88
C ALA A 82 16.87 21.65 16.44
N GLU A 83 17.31 20.69 15.62
CA GLU A 83 18.67 20.62 15.09
C GLU A 83 18.94 21.75 14.08
N ALA A 84 17.97 22.06 13.22
CA ALA A 84 18.06 23.18 12.28
C ALA A 84 18.24 24.52 13.02
N GLN A 85 17.47 24.73 14.10
CA GLN A 85 17.60 25.92 14.94
C GLN A 85 18.94 25.97 15.69
N ALA A 86 19.41 24.83 16.22
CA ALA A 86 20.65 24.75 16.97
C ALA A 86 21.89 25.01 16.10
N GLU A 87 21.88 24.53 14.85
CA GLU A 87 23.00 24.71 13.91
C GLU A 87 22.85 25.95 13.01
N GLY A 88 21.69 26.63 13.06
CA GLY A 88 21.41 27.79 12.22
C GLY A 88 21.29 27.47 10.72
N ILE A 89 20.88 26.25 10.39
CA ILE A 89 20.73 25.79 8.99
C ILE A 89 19.26 25.78 8.57
N PRO A 90 18.95 25.83 7.26
CA PRO A 90 17.59 25.66 6.78
C PRO A 90 17.00 24.30 7.18
N GLU A 91 15.71 24.27 7.54
CA GLU A 91 15.01 23.03 7.93
C GLU A 91 15.08 21.96 6.84
N ASP A 92 15.01 22.34 5.56
CA ASP A 92 15.12 21.41 4.42
C ASP A 92 16.47 20.67 4.41
N VAL A 93 17.56 21.32 4.84
CA VAL A 93 18.90 20.72 4.90
C VAL A 93 18.96 19.71 6.04
N ALA A 94 18.45 20.06 7.22
CA ALA A 94 18.34 19.15 8.35
C ALA A 94 17.43 17.94 8.03
N PHE A 95 16.35 18.19 7.28
CA PHE A 95 15.42 17.15 6.83
C PHE A 95 16.06 16.17 5.85
N GLU A 96 16.85 16.64 4.88
CA GLU A 96 17.59 15.76 3.98
C GLU A 96 18.67 14.93 4.72
N ARG A 97 19.29 15.47 5.78
CA ARG A 97 20.16 14.66 6.66
C ARG A 97 19.37 13.55 7.35
N ALA A 98 18.23 13.86 7.95
CA ALA A 98 17.36 12.87 8.58
C ALA A 98 16.92 11.79 7.58
N ARG A 99 16.63 12.17 6.33
CA ARG A 99 16.30 11.25 5.24
C ARG A 99 17.46 10.32 4.88
N ARG A 100 18.68 10.82 4.88
CA ARG A 100 19.88 10.00 4.68
C ARG A 100 20.04 8.99 5.82
N TYR A 101 19.96 9.41 7.08
CA TYR A 101 20.04 8.50 8.22
C TYR A 101 18.93 7.45 8.22
N ALA A 102 17.71 7.83 7.86
CA ALA A 102 16.60 6.88 7.70
C ALA A 102 16.90 5.79 6.67
N ARG A 103 17.57 6.11 5.56
CA ARG A 103 18.01 5.10 4.57
C ARG A 103 19.08 4.16 5.12
N GLU A 104 19.97 4.65 5.99
CA GLU A 104 21.05 3.86 6.58
C GLU A 104 20.53 2.93 7.69
N ILE A 105 19.54 3.37 8.48
CA ILE A 105 18.98 2.62 9.61
C ILE A 105 17.94 1.58 9.14
N VAL A 106 17.15 1.90 8.11
CA VAL A 106 16.08 1.00 7.66
C VAL A 106 16.68 -0.19 6.87
N PRO A 107 16.47 -1.43 7.33
CA PRO A 107 17.04 -2.62 6.71
C PRO A 107 16.55 -2.84 5.27
N SER A 108 17.42 -3.45 4.47
CA SER A 108 17.17 -3.89 3.09
C SER A 108 16.38 -5.19 3.02
#